data_AF-G4YVA4-F1
#
_entry.id   AF-G4YVA4-F1
#
_cell.length_a   1.000
_cell.length_b   1.000
_cell.length_c   1.000
_cell.angle_alpha   90.00
_cell.angle_beta   90.00
_cell.angle_gamma   90.00
#
_symmetry.space_group_name_H-M   'P 1'
#
loop_
_entity.id
_entity.type
_entity.pdbx_description
1 polymer ?
#
loop_
_entity_poly.entity_id
_entity_poly.type
_entity_poly.pdbx_seq_one_letter_code
_entity_poly.pdbx_strand_id
1 'polypeptide(L)'
;LGQDLLKQPGIDVDRQLEQLAEREADDGEDPVDDDDGAPVSSSPPTDADLHQAVERLVQMALQHGFPRHLEEQLRAIAIKHDIWRIELGNDPPARVKPLKIR
;
A
#
# COMPACT_ATOMS: atom_id res chain seq x y z
N LEU A 1 7.26 -40.83 -7.38
CA LEU A 1 5.78 -40.70 -7.41
C LEU A 1 5.31 -39.26 -7.55
N GLY A 2 5.69 -38.31 -6.67
CA GLY A 2 5.26 -36.90 -6.81
C GLY A 2 5.92 -36.14 -7.96
N GLN A 3 7.24 -36.23 -8.10
CA GLN A 3 7.98 -35.52 -9.16
C GLN A 3 7.69 -36.05 -10.56
N ASP A 4 7.48 -37.37 -10.72
CA ASP A 4 7.22 -37.99 -12.03
C ASP A 4 5.85 -37.55 -12.60
N LEU A 5 4.85 -37.37 -11.73
CA LEU A 5 3.53 -36.84 -12.10
C LEU A 5 3.58 -35.38 -12.55
N LEU A 6 4.49 -34.57 -11.98
CA LEU A 6 4.66 -33.16 -12.35
C LEU A 6 5.48 -33.01 -13.64
N LYS A 7 6.46 -33.89 -13.87
CA LYS A 7 7.24 -33.90 -15.11
C LYS A 7 6.43 -34.33 -16.32
N GLN A 8 5.38 -35.13 -16.14
CA GLN A 8 4.52 -35.62 -17.23
C GLN A 8 3.79 -34.50 -18.02
N PRO A 9 3.24 -33.45 -17.39
CA PRO A 9 2.79 -32.23 -18.08
C PRO A 9 3.91 -31.21 -18.36
N GLY A 10 5.18 -31.52 -18.06
CA GLY A 10 6.32 -30.62 -18.28
C GLY A 10 6.56 -29.60 -17.15
N ILE A 11 6.01 -29.84 -15.96
CA ILE A 11 6.20 -28.97 -14.79
C ILE A 11 7.47 -29.41 -14.07
N ASP A 12 8.55 -28.70 -14.34
CA ASP A 12 9.83 -28.84 -13.67
C ASP A 12 9.99 -27.72 -12.64
N VAL A 13 9.58 -28.01 -11.40
CA VAL A 13 9.52 -27.02 -10.30
C VAL A 13 10.90 -26.44 -10.00
N ASP A 14 11.95 -27.26 -10.09
CA ASP A 14 13.33 -26.83 -9.81
C ASP A 14 13.78 -25.81 -10.86
N ARG A 15 13.54 -26.10 -12.15
CA ARG A 15 13.84 -25.19 -13.26
C ARG A 15 13.00 -23.90 -13.21
N GLN A 16 11.74 -23.99 -12.79
CA GLN A 16 10.88 -22.81 -12.64
C GLN A 16 11.31 -21.91 -11.49
N LEU A 17 11.82 -22.48 -10.40
CA LEU A 17 12.38 -21.72 -9.29
C LEU A 17 13.71 -21.05 -9.66
N GLU A 18 14.58 -21.73 -10.42
CA GLU A 18 15.80 -21.12 -10.96
C GLU A 18 15.48 -19.91 -11.85
N GLN A 19 14.48 -20.01 -12.73
CA GLN A 19 14.03 -18.88 -13.58
C GLN A 19 13.48 -17.70 -12.77
N LEU A 20 12.80 -17.96 -11.66
CA LEU A 20 12.30 -16.90 -10.78
C LEU A 20 13.44 -16.22 -10.01
N ALA A 21 14.42 -16.99 -9.53
CA ALA A 21 15.58 -16.45 -8.83
C ALA A 21 16.52 -15.65 -9.76
N GLU A 22 16.66 -16.05 -11.03
CA GLU A 22 17.41 -15.27 -12.03
C GLU A 22 16.67 -13.98 -12.44
N ARG A 23 15.34 -13.98 -12.43
CA ARG A 23 14.52 -12.79 -12.75
C ARG A 23 14.58 -11.70 -11.67
N GLU A 24 14.83 -12.05 -10.41
CA GLU A 24 15.10 -11.04 -9.36
C GLU A 24 16.48 -10.36 -9.53
N ALA A 25 17.39 -10.94 -10.31
CA ALA A 25 18.71 -10.37 -10.57
C ALA A 25 18.79 -9.50 -11.84
N ASP A 26 17.77 -9.56 -12.71
CA ASP A 26 17.63 -8.69 -13.88
C ASP A 26 16.65 -7.56 -13.51
N ASP A 27 17.22 -6.51 -12.90
CA ASP A 27 16.56 -5.26 -12.49
C ASP A 27 16.18 -4.43 -13.73
N GLY A 28 15.33 -5.01 -14.57
CA GLY A 28 14.94 -4.52 -15.88
C GLY A 28 13.49 -4.08 -15.90
N GLU A 29 13.26 -2.85 -15.44
CA GLU A 29 12.18 -1.96 -15.87
C GLU A 29 10.76 -2.52 -15.69
N ASP A 30 10.19 -2.29 -14.50
CA ASP A 30 8.76 -2.47 -14.26
C ASP A 30 7.98 -1.48 -15.15
N PRO A 31 7.14 -1.93 -16.11
CA PRO A 31 6.42 -1.02 -17.01
C PRO A 31 5.14 -0.48 -16.35
N VAL A 32 5.25 -0.04 -15.10
CA VAL A 32 4.21 0.66 -14.35
C VAL A 32 4.75 1.98 -13.79
N ASP A 33 5.48 2.73 -14.62
CA ASP A 33 5.87 4.11 -14.32
C ASP A 33 4.70 5.09 -14.62
N ASP A 34 3.52 4.73 -14.11
CA ASP A 34 2.32 5.58 -14.01
C ASP A 34 1.64 5.38 -12.64
N ASP A 35 2.41 4.96 -11.62
CA ASP A 35 2.00 5.19 -10.24
C ASP A 35 2.55 6.56 -9.84
N ASP A 36 1.63 7.49 -9.58
CA ASP A 36 1.86 8.76 -8.87
C ASP A 36 2.20 8.44 -7.39
N GLY A 37 3.19 7.56 -7.22
CA GLY A 37 3.68 7.04 -5.96
C GLY A 37 4.46 8.17 -5.32
N ALA A 38 3.73 8.95 -4.50
CA ALA A 38 4.32 9.97 -3.66
C ALA A 38 5.59 9.38 -3.01
N PRO A 39 6.73 10.08 -3.06
CA PRO A 39 7.98 9.55 -2.56
C PRO A 39 7.78 9.13 -1.11
N VAL A 40 8.04 7.86 -0.79
CA VAL A 40 8.03 7.34 0.59
C VAL A 40 9.01 8.20 1.37
N SER A 41 8.46 9.10 2.17
CA SER A 41 9.25 10.04 2.95
C SER A 41 9.96 9.23 4.01
N SER A 42 11.29 9.32 4.07
CA SER A 42 12.09 8.67 5.10
C SER A 42 11.78 9.19 6.52
N SER A 43 10.97 10.25 6.62
CA SER A 43 10.53 10.84 7.88
C SER A 43 9.06 10.50 8.12
N PRO A 44 8.69 10.01 9.31
CA PRO A 44 7.30 9.73 9.62
C PRO A 44 6.47 11.01 9.47
N PRO A 45 5.29 10.94 8.84
CA PRO A 45 4.42 12.08 8.65
C PRO A 45 4.02 12.69 10.00
N THR A 46 4.01 14.01 10.09
CA THR A 46 3.57 14.70 11.30
C THR A 46 2.05 14.86 11.32
N ASP A 47 1.49 15.08 12.51
CA ASP A 47 0.07 15.39 12.67
C ASP A 47 -0.34 16.63 11.86
N ALA A 48 0.55 17.62 11.71
CA ALA A 48 0.30 18.79 10.88
C ALA A 48 0.17 18.44 9.39
N ASP A 49 1.00 17.51 8.89
CA ASP A 49 0.93 17.02 7.52
C ASP A 49 -0.40 16.29 7.26
N LEU A 50 -0.86 15.53 8.26
CA LEU A 50 -2.14 14.82 8.21
C LEU A 50 -3.31 15.80 8.14
N HIS A 51 -3.33 16.80 9.02
CA HIS A 51 -4.35 17.85 9.01
C HIS A 51 -4.39 18.59 7.67
N GLN A 52 -3.23 18.89 7.10
CA GLN A 52 -3.16 19.54 5.79
C GLN A 52 -3.69 18.64 4.67
N ALA A 53 -3.38 17.33 4.70
CA ALA A 53 -3.91 16.36 3.74
C ALA A 53 -5.44 16.25 3.83
N VAL A 54 -5.99 16.16 5.05
CA VAL A 54 -7.43 16.14 5.30
C VAL A 54 -8.09 17.43 4.78
N GLU A 55 -7.47 18.59 4.99
CA GLU A 55 -8.01 19.85 4.46
C GLU A 55 -8.09 19.86 2.93
N ARG A 56 -7.05 19.36 2.23
CA ARG A 56 -7.08 19.23 0.78
C ARG A 56 -8.24 18.35 0.31
N LEU A 57 -8.49 17.23 1.00
CA LEU A 57 -9.61 16.33 0.68
C LEU A 57 -10.97 17.00 0.88
N VAL A 58 -11.13 17.79 1.93
CA VAL A 58 -12.36 18.59 2.15
C VAL A 58 -12.56 19.59 1.01
N GLN A 59 -11.51 20.31 0.61
CA GLN A 59 -11.60 21.25 -0.52
C GLN A 59 -11.92 20.55 -1.84
N MET A 60 -11.32 19.39 -2.11
CA MET A 60 -11.66 18.58 -3.28
C MET A 60 -13.14 18.17 -3.26
N ALA A 61 -13.65 17.70 -2.12
CA ALA A 61 -15.07 17.34 -2.00
C ALA A 61 -15.99 18.52 -2.36
N LEU A 62 -15.68 19.73 -1.90
CA LEU A 62 -16.44 20.94 -2.25
C LEU A 62 -16.37 21.27 -3.74
N GLN A 63 -15.20 21.11 -4.36
CA GLN A 63 -15.03 21.31 -5.80
C GLN A 63 -15.85 20.30 -6.62
N HIS A 64 -15.98 19.07 -6.12
CA HIS A 64 -16.77 18.00 -6.74
C HIS A 64 -18.27 18.05 -6.40
N GLY A 65 -18.76 19.14 -5.79
CA GLY A 65 -20.19 19.37 -5.58
C GLY A 65 -20.72 18.93 -4.21
N PHE A 66 -19.85 18.68 -3.23
CA PHE A 66 -20.28 18.47 -1.85
C PHE A 66 -21.03 19.71 -1.32
N PRO A 67 -22.14 19.56 -0.58
CA PRO A 67 -22.92 20.70 -0.10
C PRO A 67 -22.12 21.60 0.85
N ARG A 68 -21.91 22.87 0.47
CA ARG A 68 -21.11 23.84 1.26
C ARG A 68 -21.62 24.06 2.68
N HIS A 69 -22.93 23.97 2.91
CA HIS A 69 -23.50 24.11 4.25
C HIS A 69 -23.13 22.95 5.21
N LEU A 70 -22.62 21.84 4.68
CA LEU A 70 -22.15 20.68 5.45
C LEU A 70 -20.63 20.67 5.58
N GLU A 71 -19.91 21.67 5.06
CA GLU A 71 -18.45 21.70 5.09
C GLU A 71 -17.89 21.58 6.51
N GLU A 72 -18.40 22.38 7.45
CA GLU A 72 -17.95 22.35 8.84
C GLU A 72 -18.22 20.98 9.49
N GLN A 73 -19.35 20.35 9.17
CA GLN A 73 -19.68 19.01 9.67
C GLN A 73 -18.76 17.95 9.08
N LEU A 74 -18.46 18.03 7.78
CA LEU A 74 -17.51 17.14 7.11
C LEU A 74 -16.12 17.25 7.75
N ARG A 75 -15.64 18.49 7.95
CA ARG A 75 -14.36 18.78 8.60
C ARG A 75 -14.31 18.22 10.03
N ALA A 76 -15.38 18.43 10.81
CA ALA A 76 -15.47 17.91 12.16
C ALA A 76 -15.44 16.38 12.21
N ILE A 77 -16.15 15.70 11.30
CA ILE A 77 -16.15 14.23 11.21
C ILE A 77 -14.78 13.70 10.79
N ALA A 78 -14.15 14.33 9.79
CA ALA A 78 -12.85 13.92 9.29
C ALA A 78 -11.77 13.98 10.39
N ILE A 79 -11.76 15.02 11.23
CA ILE A 79 -10.76 15.17 12.30
C ILE A 79 -11.10 14.39 13.57
N LYS A 80 -12.37 13.98 13.75
CA LYS A 80 -12.83 13.30 14.97
C LYS A 80 -12.12 11.96 15.23
N HIS A 81 -11.71 11.27 14.18
CA HIS A 81 -11.13 9.94 14.25
C HIS A 81 -9.72 9.93 13.67
N ASP A 82 -8.78 9.36 14.42
CA ASP A 82 -7.41 9.11 13.99
C ASP A 82 -7.35 7.83 13.13
N ILE A 83 -7.86 7.94 11.90
CA ILE A 83 -7.98 6.82 10.94
C ILE A 83 -7.22 7.08 9.64
N TRP A 84 -6.58 8.24 9.52
CA TRP A 84 -5.95 8.69 8.29
C TRP A 84 -4.49 8.23 8.24
N ARG A 85 -4.03 7.87 7.05
CA ARG A 85 -2.64 7.53 6.76
C ARG A 85 -2.21 8.24 5.51
N ILE A 86 -1.06 8.91 5.56
CA ILE A 86 -0.46 9.57 4.40
C ILE A 86 0.24 8.53 3.51
N GLU A 87 0.90 7.55 4.12
CA GLU A 87 1.60 6.47 3.43
C GLU A 87 1.02 5.13 3.90
N LEU A 88 0.81 4.22 2.95
CA LEU A 88 0.35 2.86 3.24
C LEU A 88 1.60 1.98 3.44
N GLY A 89 2.03 1.78 4.69
CA GLY A 89 3.25 1.04 5.00
C GLY A 89 3.67 1.18 6.46
N ASN A 90 4.80 0.56 6.81
CA ASN A 90 5.50 0.57 8.12
C ASN A 90 4.63 0.86 9.36
N ASP A 91 3.44 0.29 9.42
CA ASP A 91 2.66 0.32 10.63
C ASP A 91 3.47 -0.40 11.71
N PRO A 92 3.51 0.14 12.94
CA PRO A 92 4.10 -0.59 14.03
C PRO A 92 3.45 -1.97 14.10
N PRO A 93 4.26 -3.04 14.27
CA PRO A 93 3.74 -4.40 14.26
C PRO A 93 2.57 -4.49 15.22
N ALA A 94 1.50 -5.15 14.77
CA ALA A 94 0.30 -5.34 15.56
C ALA A 94 0.70 -5.82 16.97
N ARG A 95 0.04 -5.29 18.01
CA ARG A 95 0.31 -5.63 19.43
C ARG A 95 -0.21 -7.02 19.79
N VAL A 96 0.08 -8.01 18.96
CA VAL A 96 -0.30 -9.40 19.09
C VAL A 96 0.96 -10.24 19.13
N LYS A 97 0.91 -11.36 19.87
CA LYS A 97 2.03 -12.29 19.88
C LYS A 97 2.21 -12.84 18.46
N PRO A 98 3.44 -12.84 17.91
CA PRO A 98 3.70 -13.41 16.59
C PRO A 98 3.25 -14.86 16.52
N LEU A 99 2.66 -15.26 15.40
CA LEU A 99 2.33 -16.66 15.15
C LEU A 99 3.63 -17.46 15.07
N LYS A 100 3.77 -18.47 15.93
CA LYS A 100 4.92 -19.39 15.86
C LYS A 100 4.61 -20.47 14.81
N ILE A 101 5.25 -20.39 13.66
CA ILE A 101 5.26 -21.46 12.67
C ILE A 101 6.23 -22.54 13.17
N ARG A 102 5.80 -23.80 13.18
CA ARG A 102 6.62 -24.97 13.57
C ARG A 102 7.09 -25.70 12.33
#